data_AF-A0A6J7JRC8-F1
#
_entry.id   AF-A0A6J7JRC8-F1
#
_cell.length_a   1.000
_cell.length_b   1.000
_cell.length_c   1.000
_cell.angle_alpha   90.00
_cell.angle_beta   90.00
_cell.angle_gamma   90.00
#
_symmetry.space_group_name_H-M   'P 1'
#
loop_
_entity.id
_entity.type
_entity.pdbx_description
1 polymer ?
#
loop_
_entity_poly.entity_id
_entity_poly.type
_entity_poly.pdbx_seq_one_letter_code
_entity_poly.pdbx_strand_id
1 'polypeptide(L)'
;MGADWFIEIVEVAAAQLLAQRVAADREAIEQAELDAALARQIDVYFKGSKAEPRIELRRGNSKAAIWSITFGEVWERDRFWDWLKWQRPRFHDFVEILEGSDATTLRSRLLREMLETEQAARKNKLATTGRRPLRFWCGEVA
;
A
#
# COMPACT_ATOMS: atom_id res chain seq x y z
N MET A 1 -6.90 -31.62 -58.66
CA MET A 1 -7.74 -31.32 -57.48
C MET A 1 -6.88 -31.50 -56.23
N GLY A 2 -6.17 -30.46 -55.79
CA GLY A 2 -5.24 -30.58 -54.65
C GLY A 2 -4.69 -29.27 -54.09
N ALA A 3 -5.13 -28.12 -54.61
CA ALA A 3 -4.68 -26.80 -54.14
C ALA A 3 -5.61 -26.20 -53.07
N ASP A 4 -6.91 -26.54 -53.08
CA ASP A 4 -7.90 -25.97 -52.13
C ASP A 4 -7.62 -26.32 -50.67
N TRP A 5 -7.27 -27.58 -50.39
CA TRP A 5 -7.04 -28.04 -49.01
C TRP A 5 -5.80 -27.41 -48.37
N PHE A 6 -4.79 -27.07 -49.17
CA PHE A 6 -3.57 -26.41 -48.67
C PHE A 6 -3.81 -24.93 -48.35
N ILE A 7 -4.69 -24.25 -49.11
CA ILE A 7 -5.04 -22.84 -48.89
C ILE A 7 -5.89 -22.71 -47.61
N GLU A 8 -6.88 -23.59 -47.42
CA GLU A 8 -7.71 -23.61 -46.20
C GLU A 8 -6.88 -23.83 -44.92
N ILE A 9 -5.88 -24.71 -44.94
CA ILE A 9 -5.02 -24.97 -43.77
C ILE A 9 -4.18 -23.74 -43.40
N VAL A 10 -3.63 -23.05 -44.41
CA VAL A 10 -2.81 -21.85 -44.18
C VAL A 10 -3.66 -20.69 -43.65
N GLU A 11 -4.88 -20.53 -44.15
CA GLU A 11 -5.82 -19.51 -43.65
C GLU A 11 -6.27 -19.79 -42.21
N VAL A 12 -6.57 -21.04 -41.87
CA VAL A 12 -6.93 -21.42 -40.48
C VAL A 12 -5.74 -21.21 -39.53
N ALA A 13 -4.52 -21.56 -39.94
CA ALA A 13 -3.32 -21.32 -39.12
C ALA A 13 -3.03 -19.81 -38.93
N ALA A 14 -3.23 -19.00 -39.96
CA ALA A 14 -3.09 -17.54 -39.88
C ALA A 14 -4.16 -16.92 -38.96
N ALA A 15 -5.41 -17.38 -39.05
CA ALA A 15 -6.49 -16.95 -38.17
C ALA A 15 -6.23 -17.34 -36.70
N GLN A 16 -5.69 -18.54 -36.45
CA GLN A 16 -5.31 -18.99 -35.10
C GLN A 16 -4.17 -18.16 -34.52
N LEU A 17 -3.14 -17.83 -35.32
CA LEU A 17 -2.03 -16.99 -34.88
C LEU A 17 -2.49 -15.56 -34.56
N LEU A 18 -3.40 -15.01 -35.37
CA LEU A 18 -3.99 -13.69 -35.13
C LEU A 18 -4.87 -13.69 -33.87
N ALA A 19 -5.66 -14.74 -33.66
CA ALA A 19 -6.48 -14.90 -32.47
C ALA A 19 -5.62 -15.04 -31.19
N GLN A 20 -4.52 -15.79 -31.24
CA GLN A 20 -3.56 -15.89 -30.13
C GLN A 20 -2.90 -14.54 -29.82
N ARG A 21 -2.55 -13.78 -30.85
CA ARG A 21 -1.96 -12.45 -30.69
C ARG A 21 -2.93 -11.46 -30.07
N VAL A 22 -4.17 -11.43 -30.55
CA VAL A 22 -5.24 -10.60 -29.97
C VAL A 22 -5.56 -11.02 -28.53
N ALA A 23 -5.52 -12.31 -28.21
CA ALA A 23 -5.69 -12.79 -26.83
C ALA A 23 -4.53 -12.33 -25.93
N ALA A 24 -3.29 -12.49 -26.37
CA ALA A 24 -2.11 -12.03 -25.64
C ALA A 24 -2.10 -10.50 -25.44
N ASP A 25 -2.50 -9.74 -26.46
CA ASP A 25 -2.62 -8.27 -26.36
C ASP A 25 -3.71 -7.86 -25.35
N ARG A 26 -4.84 -8.59 -25.29
CA ARG A 26 -5.90 -8.36 -24.29
C ARG A 26 -5.43 -8.67 -22.89
N GLU A 27 -4.78 -9.82 -22.69
CA GLU A 27 -4.21 -10.20 -21.40
C GLU A 27 -3.15 -9.18 -20.93
N ALA A 28 -2.33 -8.67 -21.84
CA ALA A 28 -1.34 -7.63 -21.52
C ALA A 28 -2.00 -6.31 -21.08
N ILE A 29 -3.11 -5.91 -21.73
CA ILE A 29 -3.87 -4.72 -21.35
C ILE A 29 -4.52 -4.91 -19.97
N GLU A 30 -5.20 -6.04 -19.76
CA GLU A 30 -5.85 -6.35 -18.47
C GLU A 30 -4.82 -6.41 -17.33
N GLN A 31 -3.68 -7.05 -17.56
CA GLN A 31 -2.60 -7.11 -16.58
C GLN A 31 -2.02 -5.71 -16.30
N ALA A 32 -1.84 -4.88 -17.33
CA ALA A 32 -1.37 -3.51 -17.15
C ALA A 32 -2.37 -2.63 -16.36
N GLU A 33 -3.67 -2.83 -16.56
CA GLU A 33 -4.71 -2.13 -15.79
C GLU A 33 -4.72 -2.56 -14.32
N LEU A 34 -4.58 -3.86 -14.04
CA LEU A 34 -4.45 -4.39 -12.69
C LEU A 34 -3.19 -3.88 -11.99
N ASP A 35 -2.05 -3.91 -12.68
CA ASP A 35 -0.80 -3.41 -12.14
C ASP A 35 -0.85 -1.89 -11.89
N ALA A 36 -1.52 -1.13 -12.77
CA ALA A 36 -1.76 0.30 -12.57
C ALA A 36 -2.68 0.57 -11.37
N ALA A 37 -3.71 -0.26 -11.15
CA ALA A 37 -4.57 -0.15 -9.98
C ALA A 37 -3.80 -0.45 -8.69
N LEU A 38 -2.99 -1.51 -8.66
CA LEU A 38 -2.14 -1.87 -7.52
C LEU A 38 -1.03 -0.85 -7.25
N ALA A 39 -0.51 -0.18 -8.28
CA ALA A 39 0.47 0.90 -8.15
C ALA A 39 -0.08 2.12 -7.40
N ARG A 40 -1.40 2.37 -7.53
CA ARG A 40 -2.09 3.45 -6.83
C ARG A 40 -2.37 3.08 -5.38
N GLN A 41 -2.65 1.81 -5.09
CA GLN A 41 -2.89 1.37 -3.72
C GLN A 41 -1.64 1.55 -2.85
N ILE A 42 -1.78 2.24 -1.73
CA ILE A 42 -0.74 2.38 -0.71
C ILE A 42 -1.19 1.64 0.54
N ASP A 43 -0.33 0.79 1.08
CA ASP A 43 -0.57 0.03 2.29
C ASP A 43 0.61 0.14 3.26
N VAL A 44 0.33 -0.15 4.54
CA VAL A 44 1.33 -0.15 5.61
C VAL A 44 1.65 -1.59 6.01
N TYR A 45 2.94 -1.86 6.21
CA TYR A 45 3.44 -3.17 6.60
C TYR A 45 4.28 -3.10 7.88
N PHE A 46 4.17 -4.15 8.68
CA PHE A 46 5.13 -4.44 9.73
C PHE A 46 6.37 -5.13 9.16
N LYS A 47 7.54 -4.60 9.46
CA LYS A 47 8.84 -5.18 9.09
C LYS A 47 9.83 -5.06 10.24
N GLY A 48 10.97 -5.73 10.09
CA GLY A 48 12.04 -5.74 11.07
C GLY A 48 11.92 -6.83 12.14
N SER A 49 12.93 -6.89 13.02
CA SER A 49 13.03 -7.84 14.12
C SER A 49 12.51 -7.22 15.42
N LYS A 50 12.56 -7.95 16.54
CA LYS A 50 12.28 -7.38 17.87
C LYS A 50 13.29 -6.29 18.28
N ALA A 51 14.52 -6.37 17.77
CA ALA A 51 15.58 -5.40 18.06
C ALA A 51 15.51 -4.15 17.16
N GLU A 52 14.88 -4.27 15.99
CA GLU A 52 14.67 -3.16 15.06
C GLU A 52 13.22 -3.16 14.55
N PRO A 53 12.25 -2.88 15.43
CA PRO A 53 10.85 -2.87 15.06
C PRO A 53 10.58 -1.72 14.08
N ARG A 54 10.06 -2.03 12.89
CA ARG A 54 9.85 -1.05 11.81
C ARG A 54 8.43 -1.10 11.25
N ILE A 55 7.97 0.08 10.81
CA ILE A 55 6.77 0.24 9.98
C ILE A 55 7.17 0.84 8.63
N GLU A 56 6.56 0.34 7.55
CA GLU A 56 6.84 0.77 6.19
C GLU A 56 5.56 1.08 5.41
N LEU A 57 5.59 2.15 4.62
CA LEU A 57 4.60 2.48 3.60
C LEU A 57 5.09 1.94 2.25
N ARG A 58 4.23 1.20 1.54
CA ARG A 58 4.56 0.56 0.26
C ARG A 58 3.41 0.73 -0.74
N ARG A 59 3.74 0.80 -2.03
CA ARG A 59 2.75 0.64 -3.10
C ARG A 59 2.38 -0.83 -3.22
N GLY A 60 1.12 -1.14 -3.54
CA GLY A 60 0.60 -2.51 -3.59
C GLY A 60 1.36 -3.42 -4.57
N ASN A 61 1.88 -2.86 -5.67
CA ASN A 61 2.67 -3.58 -6.66
C ASN A 61 4.19 -3.60 -6.39
N SER A 62 4.67 -3.02 -5.28
CA SER A 62 6.10 -2.87 -5.01
C SER A 62 6.51 -3.43 -3.65
N LYS A 63 7.64 -4.12 -3.63
CA LYS A 63 8.29 -4.58 -2.38
C LYS A 63 9.15 -3.49 -1.74
N ALA A 64 9.46 -2.42 -2.47
CA ALA A 64 10.25 -1.30 -1.97
C ALA A 64 9.39 -0.39 -1.08
N ALA A 65 9.94 0.02 0.06
CA ALA A 65 9.32 0.99 0.92
C ALA A 65 9.42 2.39 0.31
N ILE A 66 8.29 3.07 0.18
CA ILE A 66 8.23 4.51 -0.13
C ILE A 66 8.77 5.29 1.08
N TRP A 67 8.42 4.83 2.27
CA TRP A 67 8.86 5.42 3.52
C TRP A 67 8.92 4.37 4.62
N SER A 68 9.79 4.58 5.60
CA SER A 68 9.91 3.70 6.75
C SER A 68 10.28 4.45 8.01
N ILE A 69 9.87 3.90 9.15
CA ILE A 69 10.24 4.37 10.48
C ILE A 69 10.65 3.19 11.35
N THR A 70 11.83 3.28 11.95
CA THR A 70 12.33 2.32 12.94
C THR A 70 12.12 2.88 14.34
N PHE A 71 11.70 2.01 15.26
CA PHE A 71 11.49 2.32 16.67
C PHE A 71 12.55 1.65 17.53
N GLY A 72 12.78 2.18 18.73
CA GLY A 72 13.70 1.56 19.69
C GLY A 72 13.08 0.32 20.33
N GLU A 73 11.77 0.35 20.54
CA GLU A 73 11.05 -0.70 21.25
C GLU A 73 9.82 -1.21 20.48
N VAL A 74 9.50 -2.49 20.64
CA VAL A 74 8.35 -3.13 19.97
C VAL A 74 7.03 -2.46 20.35
N TRP A 75 6.90 -2.04 21.61
CA TRP A 75 5.67 -1.41 22.09
C TRP A 75 5.46 0.00 21.49
N GLU A 76 6.52 0.71 21.12
CA GLU A 76 6.44 2.02 20.45
C GLU A 76 5.90 1.86 19.04
N ARG A 77 6.44 0.88 18.31
CA ARG A 77 5.95 0.51 16.98
C ARG A 77 4.46 0.13 17.03
N ASP A 78 4.08 -0.71 17.98
CA ASP A 78 2.70 -1.18 18.11
C ASP A 78 1.75 -0.03 18.47
N ARG A 79 2.18 0.90 19.34
CA ARG A 79 1.44 2.12 19.68
C ARG A 79 1.22 2.98 18.45
N PHE A 80 2.27 3.22 17.65
CA PHE A 80 2.17 4.00 16.43
C PHE A 80 1.28 3.31 15.38
N TRP A 81 1.36 1.98 15.28
CA TRP A 81 0.51 1.20 14.39
C TRP A 81 -0.98 1.31 14.73
N ASP A 82 -1.33 1.23 16.02
CA ASP A 82 -2.72 1.34 16.47
C ASP A 82 -3.37 2.62 15.97
N TRP A 83 -2.60 3.69 15.86
CA TRP A 83 -3.02 4.96 15.28
C TRP A 83 -2.98 4.96 13.75
N LEU A 84 -1.83 4.59 13.16
CA LEU A 84 -1.56 4.75 11.74
C LEU A 84 -2.54 3.97 10.86
N LYS A 85 -2.97 2.77 11.30
CA LYS A 85 -3.91 1.93 10.53
C LYS A 85 -5.23 2.63 10.21
N TRP A 86 -5.65 3.59 11.05
CA TRP A 86 -6.87 4.38 10.85
C TRP A 86 -6.65 5.60 9.97
N GLN A 87 -5.41 5.94 9.65
CA GLN A 87 -5.05 7.02 8.72
C GLN A 87 -5.03 6.55 7.26
N ARG A 88 -5.49 5.33 6.97
CA ARG A 88 -5.46 4.73 5.62
C ARG A 88 -6.01 5.64 4.51
N PRO A 89 -7.13 6.37 4.70
CA PRO A 89 -7.62 7.30 3.68
C PRO A 89 -6.62 8.41 3.30
N ARG A 90 -5.67 8.74 4.20
CA ARG A 90 -4.69 9.82 4.06
C ARG A 90 -3.32 9.35 3.56
N PHE A 91 -3.15 8.06 3.23
CA PHE A 91 -1.84 7.55 2.80
C PHE A 91 -1.36 8.17 1.48
N HIS A 92 -2.27 8.56 0.60
CA HIS A 92 -1.93 9.32 -0.60
C HIS A 92 -1.32 10.68 -0.25
N ASP A 93 -1.96 11.44 0.65
CA ASP A 93 -1.44 12.72 1.14
C ASP A 93 -0.03 12.57 1.74
N PHE A 94 0.24 11.46 2.43
CA PHE A 94 1.57 11.20 3.00
C PHE A 94 2.63 11.01 1.91
N VAL A 95 2.27 10.37 0.80
CA VAL A 95 3.17 10.21 -0.35
C VAL A 95 3.41 11.55 -1.05
N GLU A 96 2.38 12.37 -1.23
CA GLU A 96 2.52 13.73 -1.78
C GLU A 96 3.45 14.60 -0.92
N ILE A 97 3.33 14.51 0.40
CA ILE A 97 4.24 15.20 1.33
C ILE A 97 5.69 14.73 1.15
N LEU A 98 5.93 13.44 0.89
CA LEU A 98 7.28 12.90 0.66
C LEU A 98 7.87 13.34 -0.68
N GLU A 99 7.03 13.61 -1.68
CA GLU A 99 7.49 14.14 -2.98
C GLU A 99 7.93 15.61 -2.85
N GLY A 100 7.31 16.37 -1.93
CA GLY A 100 7.62 17.77 -1.69
C GLY A 100 8.55 18.07 -0.50
N SER A 101 8.85 17.10 0.36
CA SER A 101 9.59 17.28 1.62
C SER A 101 10.53 16.12 1.92
N ASP A 102 11.40 16.28 2.92
CA ASP A 102 12.24 15.18 3.38
C ASP A 102 11.45 14.13 4.20
N ALA A 103 11.96 12.90 4.23
CA ALA A 103 11.35 11.79 4.98
C ALA A 103 11.25 12.06 6.49
N THR A 104 12.12 12.92 7.03
CA THR A 104 12.13 13.33 8.44
C THR A 104 10.94 14.23 8.77
N THR A 105 10.54 15.12 7.87
CA THR A 105 9.37 15.99 8.05
C THR A 105 8.10 15.16 8.18
N LEU A 106 7.89 14.18 7.30
CA LEU A 106 6.73 13.28 7.43
C LEU A 106 6.77 12.54 8.77
N ARG A 107 7.93 12.00 9.17
CA ARG A 107 8.10 11.31 10.45
C ARG A 107 7.66 12.17 11.63
N SER A 108 8.20 13.39 11.74
CA SER A 108 7.91 14.31 12.84
C SER A 108 6.43 14.69 12.87
N ARG A 109 5.84 14.94 11.69
CA ARG A 109 4.42 15.25 11.55
C ARG A 109 3.53 14.11 12.04
N LEU A 110 3.77 12.89 11.57
CA LEU A 110 2.96 11.72 11.95
C LEU A 110 3.05 11.43 13.45
N LEU A 111 4.24 11.52 14.04
CA LEU A 111 4.41 11.34 15.49
C LEU A 111 3.68 12.41 16.29
N ARG A 112 3.70 13.67 15.85
CA ARG A 112 2.96 14.74 16.48
C ARG A 112 1.44 14.51 16.39
N GLU A 113 0.92 14.22 15.20
CA GLU A 113 -0.51 13.96 14.99
C GLU A 113 -1.01 12.76 15.83
N MET A 114 -0.19 11.71 15.99
CA MET A 114 -0.48 10.60 16.89
C MET A 114 -0.62 11.06 18.34
N LEU A 115 0.32 11.89 18.84
CA LEU A 115 0.28 12.39 20.22
C LEU A 115 -0.92 13.30 20.48
N GLU A 116 -1.28 14.14 19.49
CA GLU A 116 -2.49 14.97 19.54
C GLU A 116 -3.75 14.10 19.60
N THR A 117 -3.80 13.06 18.76
CA THR A 117 -4.91 12.08 18.77
C THR A 117 -5.03 11.38 20.12
N GLU A 118 -3.91 10.99 20.73
CA GLU A 118 -3.90 10.41 22.07
C GLU A 118 -4.43 11.36 23.14
N GLN A 119 -4.03 12.63 23.08
CA GLN A 119 -4.51 13.64 24.00
C GLN A 119 -6.02 13.85 23.86
N ALA A 120 -6.52 13.90 22.62
CA ALA A 120 -7.94 14.02 22.33
C ALA A 120 -8.73 12.78 22.79
N ALA A 121 -8.24 11.57 22.49
CA ALA A 121 -8.86 10.33 22.94
C ALA A 121 -8.92 10.22 24.46
N ARG A 122 -7.87 10.66 25.17
CA ARG A 122 -7.87 10.74 26.64
C ARG A 122 -8.92 11.72 27.17
N LYS A 123 -9.02 12.91 26.56
CA LYS A 123 -10.02 13.92 26.92
C LYS A 123 -11.45 13.38 26.75
N ASN A 124 -11.68 12.60 25.69
CA ASN A 124 -12.97 11.99 25.39
C ASN A 124 -13.23 10.66 26.11
N LYS A 125 -12.31 10.22 27.00
CA LYS A 125 -12.40 8.92 27.71
C LYS A 125 -12.48 7.70 26.76
N LEU A 126 -11.94 7.84 25.55
CA LEU A 126 -11.85 6.80 24.53
C LEU A 126 -10.48 6.10 24.52
N ALA A 127 -9.56 6.53 25.39
CA ALA A 127 -8.22 5.97 25.52
C ALA A 127 -8.13 4.92 26.64
N THR A 128 -7.29 3.90 26.43
CA THR A 128 -6.90 2.95 27.48
C THR A 128 -5.75 3.48 28.33
N THR A 129 -5.57 2.88 29.51
CA THR A 129 -4.40 3.14 30.36
C THR A 129 -3.13 2.45 29.83
N GLY A 130 -1.96 2.94 30.22
CA GLY A 130 -0.66 2.31 29.92
C GLY A 130 0.02 2.78 28.64
N ARG A 131 0.91 1.93 28.10
CA ARG A 131 1.86 2.27 27.00
C ARG A 131 1.22 2.35 25.60
N ARG A 132 0.00 1.82 25.40
CA ARG A 132 -0.73 1.84 24.12
C ARG A 132 -2.13 2.44 24.30
N PRO A 133 -2.27 3.76 24.46
CA PRO A 133 -3.55 4.39 24.78
C PRO A 133 -4.62 4.22 23.70
N LEU A 134 -4.21 4.00 22.44
CA LEU A 134 -5.08 3.89 21.28
C LEU A 134 -5.38 2.43 20.90
N ARG A 135 -5.09 1.46 21.77
CA ARG A 135 -5.24 0.03 21.45
C ARG A 135 -6.64 -0.35 20.95
N PHE A 136 -7.67 0.25 21.53
CA PHE A 136 -9.07 0.05 21.14
C PHE A 136 -9.68 1.27 20.45
N TRP A 137 -8.87 2.26 20.12
CA TRP A 137 -9.34 3.42 19.37
C TRP A 137 -9.61 3.01 17.92
N CYS A 138 -10.73 3.46 17.37
CA CYS A 138 -11.25 3.04 16.06
C CYS A 138 -11.26 4.15 14.99
N GLY A 139 -10.39 5.15 15.12
CA GLY A 139 -10.41 6.33 14.22
C GLY A 139 -11.37 7.44 14.67
N GLU A 140 -12.19 7.18 15.68
CA GLU A 140 -13.16 8.13 16.24
C GLU A 140 -12.47 9.16 17.14
N VAL A 141 -11.82 10.16 16.56
CA VAL A 141 -11.77 11.56 17.04
C VAL A 141 -11.21 12.40 15.88
N ALA A 142 -12.02 13.31 15.34
CA ALA A 142 -11.59 14.48 14.59
C ALA A 142 -12.32 15.68 15.18
#